data_AF-U6RJZ4-F1
#
_entry.id   AF-U6RJZ4-F1
#
_cell.length_a   1.000
_cell.length_b   1.000
_cell.length_c   1.000
_cell.angle_alpha   90.00
_cell.angle_beta   90.00
_cell.angle_gamma   90.00
#
_symmetry.space_group_name_H-M   'P 1'
#
loop_
_entity.id
_entity.type
_entity.pdbx_description
1 polymer ?
#
loop_
_entity_poly.entity_id
_entity_poly.type
_entity_poly.pdbx_seq_one_letter_code
_entity_poly.pdbx_strand_id
1 'polypeptide(L)'
;MSEMHKMSSDKLTTSERKELDTSEFGIPELREFPIHDAAHVRAAEAYFRYAPEEYKAQLARNILAKAHLFGVNVKSPVILEWAEK
;
A
#
# COMPACT_ATOMS: atom_id res chain seq x y z
N MET A 1 -33.89 -0.26 -37.86
CA MET A 1 -32.94 -0.93 -36.96
C MET A 1 -32.42 0.14 -36.03
N SER A 2 -32.80 0.06 -34.75
CA SER A 2 -32.52 1.09 -33.75
C SER A 2 -31.04 1.05 -33.38
N GLU A 3 -30.29 2.06 -33.79
CA GLU A 3 -28.90 2.24 -33.35
C GLU A 3 -28.91 2.67 -31.88
N MET A 4 -28.27 1.84 -31.08
CA MET A 4 -28.35 1.79 -29.64
C MET A 4 -27.49 2.91 -29.04
N HIS A 5 -28.07 3.66 -28.10
CA HIS A 5 -27.34 4.60 -27.27
C HIS A 5 -26.18 3.91 -26.54
N LYS A 6 -24.96 4.47 -26.66
CA LYS A 6 -23.94 4.29 -25.63
C LYS A 6 -23.22 5.62 -25.39
N MET A 7 -23.86 6.45 -24.56
CA MET A 7 -23.14 7.38 -23.70
C MET A 7 -22.10 6.60 -22.90
N SER A 8 -20.83 6.94 -23.04
CA SER A 8 -19.86 6.78 -21.96
C SER A 8 -18.78 7.84 -22.10
N SER A 9 -19.23 9.09 -21.89
CA SER A 9 -18.54 10.11 -21.11
C SER A 9 -17.03 10.23 -21.30
N ASP A 10 -16.64 11.11 -22.23
CA ASP A 10 -15.39 11.90 -22.24
C ASP A 10 -15.24 12.76 -20.96
N LYS A 11 -15.27 12.13 -19.81
CA LYS A 11 -14.93 12.74 -18.53
C LYS A 11 -13.77 11.95 -17.94
N LEU A 12 -12.59 12.12 -18.54
CA LEU A 12 -11.35 12.05 -17.76
C LEU A 12 -11.37 13.24 -16.79
N THR A 13 -12.22 13.18 -15.76
CA THR A 13 -12.14 14.11 -14.65
C THR A 13 -10.78 13.90 -14.03
N THR A 14 -10.05 14.99 -13.83
CA THR A 14 -8.76 15.04 -13.14
C THR A 14 -8.83 14.59 -11.65
N SER A 15 -9.88 13.87 -11.26
CA SER A 15 -10.00 13.12 -10.01
C SER A 15 -9.07 11.90 -9.98
N GLU A 16 -8.63 11.40 -11.14
CA GLU A 16 -7.60 10.34 -11.21
C GLU A 16 -6.17 10.83 -10.88
N ARG A 17 -6.00 12.11 -10.50
CA ARG A 17 -4.69 12.68 -10.12
C ARG A 17 -4.47 12.89 -8.63
N LYS A 18 -5.45 12.63 -7.75
CA LYS A 18 -5.36 13.13 -6.37
C LYS A 18 -5.57 12.14 -5.23
N GLU A 19 -5.62 10.85 -5.52
CA GLU A 19 -5.68 9.82 -4.50
C GLU A 19 -4.64 8.77 -4.81
N LEU A 20 -3.36 9.12 -4.67
CA LEU A 20 -2.42 8.11 -4.16
C LEU A 20 -2.96 7.78 -2.77
N ASP A 21 -3.87 6.81 -2.74
CA ASP A 21 -4.59 6.39 -1.55
C ASP A 21 -3.53 6.12 -0.50
N THR A 22 -3.65 6.72 0.68
CA THR A 22 -2.62 6.59 1.71
C THR A 22 -2.39 5.12 2.10
N SER A 23 -3.30 4.21 1.69
CA SER A 23 -3.12 2.75 1.70
C SER A 23 -1.95 2.23 0.86
N GLU A 24 -1.40 2.99 -0.10
CA GLU A 24 -0.20 2.64 -0.85
C GLU A 24 1.10 2.89 -0.05
N PHE A 25 0.98 3.51 1.12
CA PHE A 25 2.11 3.78 2.02
C PHE A 25 1.99 2.92 3.27
N GLY A 26 3.12 2.40 3.72
CA GLY A 26 3.24 1.65 4.95
C GLY A 26 2.98 2.54 6.16
N ILE A 27 3.35 3.82 6.07
CA ILE A 27 2.97 4.83 7.06
C ILE A 27 2.13 5.89 6.36
N PRO A 28 0.78 5.83 6.43
CA PRO A 28 -0.08 6.79 5.75
C PRO A 28 0.10 8.23 6.28
N GLU A 29 0.44 8.38 7.56
CA GLU A 29 0.63 9.69 8.21
C GLU A 29 1.87 10.43 7.69
N LEU A 30 2.98 9.69 7.54
CA LEU A 30 4.24 10.24 7.03
C LEU A 30 4.36 10.12 5.49
N ARG A 31 3.46 9.34 4.86
CA ARG A 31 3.53 8.95 3.45
C ARG A 31 4.89 8.34 3.11
N GLU A 32 5.44 7.59 4.06
CA GLU A 32 6.71 6.90 3.95
C GLU A 32 6.48 5.40 3.73
N PHE A 33 7.52 4.71 3.25
CA PHE A 33 7.48 3.29 2.92
C PHE A 33 6.44 2.98 1.85
N PRO A 34 6.69 3.31 0.56
CA PRO A 34 5.82 2.86 -0.52
C PRO A 34 5.67 1.33 -0.45
N ILE A 35 4.43 0.85 -0.52
CA ILE A 35 4.03 -0.57 -0.50
C ILE A 35 3.00 -0.85 -1.61
N HIS A 36 3.12 -0.15 -2.75
CA HIS A 36 2.23 -0.29 -3.89
C HIS A 36 2.45 -1.57 -4.71
N ASP A 37 3.57 -2.26 -4.54
CA ASP A 37 3.84 -3.55 -5.18
C ASP A 37 4.70 -4.49 -4.32
N ALA A 38 4.86 -5.72 -4.79
CA ALA A 38 5.61 -6.78 -4.14
C ALA A 38 7.10 -6.45 -3.85
N ALA A 39 7.78 -5.79 -4.78
CA ALA A 39 9.18 -5.38 -4.61
C ALA A 39 9.30 -4.28 -3.57
N HIS A 40 8.35 -3.35 -3.56
CA HIS A 40 8.25 -2.30 -2.55
C HIS A 40 7.89 -2.83 -1.16
N VAL A 41 7.03 -3.86 -1.05
CA VAL A 41 6.77 -4.56 0.21
C VAL A 41 8.04 -5.21 0.77
N ARG A 42 8.85 -5.85 -0.09
CA ARG A 42 10.17 -6.40 0.30
C ARG A 42 11.15 -5.31 0.71
N ALA A 43 11.16 -4.19 -0.01
CA ALA A 43 11.97 -3.03 0.34
C ALA A 43 11.54 -2.48 1.70
N ALA A 44 10.24 -2.30 1.93
CA ALA A 44 9.70 -1.85 3.20
C ALA A 44 10.07 -2.79 4.35
N GLU A 45 10.09 -4.11 4.13
CA GLU A 45 10.62 -5.08 5.09
C GLU A 45 12.10 -4.81 5.42
N ALA A 46 12.95 -4.58 4.42
CA ALA A 46 14.36 -4.27 4.62
C ALA A 46 14.60 -2.91 5.29
N TYR A 47 13.82 -1.90 4.92
CA TYR A 47 13.90 -0.55 5.48
C TYR A 47 13.19 -0.41 6.83
N PHE A 48 12.42 -1.41 7.27
CA PHE A 48 11.67 -1.40 8.53
C PHE A 48 12.53 -1.03 9.76
N ARG A 49 13.82 -1.40 9.74
CA ARG A 49 14.77 -1.05 10.80
C ARG A 49 14.89 0.47 11.02
N TYR A 50 14.77 1.25 9.95
CA TYR A 50 14.89 2.71 9.96
C TYR A 50 13.56 3.42 10.20
N ALA A 51 12.45 2.68 10.21
CA ALA A 51 11.14 3.25 10.48
C ALA A 51 11.07 3.78 11.93
N PRO A 52 10.34 4.88 12.17
CA PRO A 52 10.06 5.37 13.52
C PRO A 52 9.24 4.35 14.32
N GLU A 53 9.63 4.09 15.58
CA GLU A 53 8.99 3.06 16.42
C GLU A 53 7.50 3.28 16.66
N GLU A 54 7.04 4.53 16.73
CA GLU A 54 5.62 4.89 16.85
C GLU A 54 4.78 4.33 15.70
N TYR A 55 5.34 4.30 14.50
CA TYR A 55 4.66 3.82 13.30
C TYR A 55 5.10 2.42 12.89
N LYS A 56 6.07 1.79 13.57
CA LYS A 56 6.53 0.43 13.26
C LYS A 56 5.41 -0.58 13.34
N ALA A 57 4.53 -0.48 14.35
CA ALA A 57 3.40 -1.38 14.48
C ALA A 57 2.44 -1.26 13.30
N GLN A 58 2.09 -0.02 12.91
CA GLN A 58 1.22 0.24 11.77
C GLN A 58 1.86 -0.18 10.43
N LEU A 59 3.14 0.17 10.23
CA LEU A 59 3.93 -0.23 9.08
C LEU A 59 3.99 -1.75 8.94
N ALA A 60 4.20 -2.48 10.04
CA ALA A 60 4.26 -3.92 10.03
C ALA A 60 2.93 -4.55 9.59
N ARG A 61 1.80 -4.10 10.16
CA ARG A 61 0.47 -4.54 9.76
C ARG A 61 0.18 -4.26 8.28
N ASN A 62 0.57 -3.09 7.80
CA ASN A 62 0.39 -2.69 6.40
C ASN A 62 1.26 -3.51 5.45
N ILE A 63 2.52 -3.75 5.80
CA ILE A 63 3.43 -4.63 5.06
C ILE A 63 2.82 -6.03 4.95
N LEU A 64 2.33 -6.61 6.04
CA LEU A 64 1.72 -7.95 6.02
C LEU A 64 0.44 -7.99 5.19
N ALA A 65 -0.42 -6.98 5.30
CA ALA A 65 -1.65 -6.88 4.51
C ALA A 65 -1.35 -6.82 3.01
N LYS A 66 -0.41 -5.95 2.60
CA LYS A 66 0.03 -5.86 1.20
C LYS A 66 0.78 -7.10 0.75
N ALA A 67 1.62 -7.67 1.61
CA ALA A 67 2.33 -8.91 1.32
C ALA A 67 1.35 -10.04 1.00
N HIS A 68 0.28 -10.18 1.78
CA HIS A 68 -0.77 -11.15 1.52
C HIS A 68 -1.52 -10.85 0.21
N LEU A 69 -1.83 -9.59 -0.07
CA LEU A 69 -2.46 -9.15 -1.33
C LEU A 69 -1.61 -9.48 -2.57
N PHE A 70 -0.30 -9.23 -2.50
CA PHE A 70 0.62 -9.43 -3.61
C PHE A 70 1.24 -10.85 -3.64
N GLY A 71 0.94 -11.72 -2.68
CA GLY A 71 1.55 -13.05 -2.56
C GLY A 71 3.02 -13.02 -2.16
N VAL A 72 3.50 -11.95 -1.52
CA VAL A 72 4.84 -11.86 -0.95
C VAL A 72 4.88 -12.56 0.40
N ASN A 73 5.85 -13.44 0.59
CA ASN A 73 6.08 -14.08 1.88
C ASN A 73 7.09 -13.27 2.71
N VAL A 74 6.58 -12.43 3.61
CA VAL A 74 7.36 -11.68 4.61
C VAL A 74 7.58 -12.59 5.81
N LYS A 75 8.85 -12.93 6.08
CA LYS A 75 9.24 -13.84 7.17
C LYS A 75 10.07 -13.15 8.26
N SER A 76 10.22 -11.83 8.19
CA SER A 76 10.97 -11.09 9.20
C SER A 76 10.28 -11.20 10.57
N PRO A 77 10.94 -11.81 11.58
CA PRO A 77 10.35 -11.98 12.91
C PRO A 77 10.04 -10.63 13.55
N VAL A 78 10.88 -9.62 13.29
CA VAL A 78 10.67 -8.26 13.78
C VAL A 78 9.34 -7.69 13.28
N ILE A 79 8.99 -7.89 12.01
CA ILE A 79 7.72 -7.39 11.46
C ILE A 79 6.54 -8.12 12.06
N LEU A 80 6.65 -9.44 12.26
CA LEU A 80 5.60 -10.23 12.91
C LEU A 80 5.38 -9.74 14.35
N GLU A 81 6.44 -9.58 15.14
CA GLU A 81 6.36 -9.07 16.52
C GLU A 81 5.76 -7.67 16.59
N TRP A 82 6.12 -6.77 15.68
CA TRP A 82 5.55 -5.41 15.65
C TRP A 82 4.13 -5.38 15.14
N ALA A 83 3.73 -6.30 14.25
CA ALA A 83 2.35 -6.39 13.79
C ALA A 83 1.42 -6.89 14.90
N GLU A 84 1.92 -7.72 15.81
CA GLU A 84 1.20 -8.24 16.98
C GLU A 84 1.16 -7.25 18.17
N LYS A 85 2.03 -6.24 18.19
CA LYS A 85 2.01 -5.17 19.20
C LYS A 85 0.85 -4.20 19.04
#